data_AF-A0A321L4B6-F1
#
_entry.id   AF-A0A321L4B6-F1
#
_cell.length_a   1.000
_cell.length_b   1.000
_cell.length_c   1.000
_cell.angle_alpha   90.00
_cell.angle_beta   90.00
_cell.angle_gamma   90.00
#
_symmetry.space_group_name_H-M   'P 1'
#
loop_
_entity.id
_entity.type
_entity.pdbx_description
1 polymer ?
#
loop_
_entity_poly.entity_id
_entity_poly.type
_entity_poly.pdbx_seq_one_letter_code
_entity_poly.pdbx_strand_id
1 'polypeptide(L)'
;MHIKPKSAGRVVLVLSAIAFFLMAATSFAAHNCVAQTSCQQSCDGLPSLPPQSPPPRSFDDFTRRAYAGAYGRFATCDERRAEYSRLVDAATTGTLLVEARRFVATLFMTQASDDAQDLTTYLQTNEYQLRNPQDNTDRASIESFIADLYRAFLQREPDPGGQCFWSNDVCSVGRKHGIRAFEESIEFGNLVNGLFDGGPPQGCIPPPPDGDCRQHGFFGKLCP
;
A
#
# COMPACT_ATOMS: atom_id res chain seq x y z
N MET A 1 51.24 -48.29 11.36
CA MET A 1 50.47 -48.32 10.09
C MET A 1 49.00 -48.45 10.47
N HIS A 2 48.30 -47.32 10.56
CA HIS A 2 46.98 -47.22 11.17
C HIS A 2 45.93 -47.06 10.06
N ILE A 3 45.00 -48.01 9.99
CA ILE A 3 43.94 -48.07 8.99
C ILE A 3 42.89 -47.02 9.37
N LYS A 4 42.67 -46.00 8.53
CA LYS A 4 41.51 -45.10 8.62
C LYS A 4 40.36 -45.67 7.77
N PRO A 5 39.18 -45.95 8.33
CA PRO A 5 37.99 -46.26 7.54
C PRO A 5 37.34 -45.00 6.94
N LYS A 6 36.83 -45.13 5.70
CA LYS A 6 35.94 -44.18 5.01
C LYS A 6 34.66 -43.99 5.83
N SER A 7 34.34 -42.75 6.19
CA SER A 7 33.01 -42.39 6.73
C SER A 7 32.15 -41.81 5.62
N ALA A 8 30.96 -42.38 5.49
CA ALA A 8 29.91 -42.10 4.55
C ALA A 8 29.36 -40.67 4.65
N GLY A 9 28.83 -40.18 3.53
CA GLY A 9 28.12 -38.91 3.41
C GLY A 9 26.91 -38.86 4.33
N ARG A 10 26.77 -37.75 5.08
CA ARG A 10 25.56 -37.42 5.81
C ARG A 10 24.59 -36.72 4.86
N VAL A 11 23.54 -37.43 4.49
CA VAL A 11 22.30 -36.83 3.97
C VAL A 11 21.74 -35.96 5.09
N VAL A 12 21.72 -34.64 4.88
CA VAL A 12 21.04 -33.70 5.78
C VAL A 12 19.54 -33.81 5.46
N LEU A 13 18.82 -34.53 6.30
CA LEU A 13 17.36 -34.56 6.31
C LEU A 13 16.87 -33.20 6.86
N VAL A 14 16.31 -32.36 6.00
CA VAL A 14 15.60 -31.14 6.43
C VAL A 14 14.28 -31.58 7.02
N LEU A 15 14.21 -31.70 8.35
CA LEU A 15 12.96 -31.91 9.07
C LEU A 15 12.19 -30.58 9.09
N SER A 16 11.17 -30.49 8.25
CA SER A 16 10.16 -29.44 8.28
C SER A 16 9.39 -29.54 9.59
N ALA A 17 9.60 -28.58 10.49
CA ALA A 17 8.83 -28.44 11.71
C ALA A 17 7.51 -27.72 11.37
N ILE A 18 6.45 -28.52 11.19
CA ILE A 18 5.07 -28.01 11.16
C ILE A 18 4.73 -27.55 12.58
N ALA A 19 4.78 -26.25 12.81
CA ALA A 19 4.28 -25.66 14.05
C ALA A 19 2.75 -25.71 14.05
N PHE A 20 2.19 -26.65 14.81
CA PHE A 20 0.78 -26.63 15.19
C PHE A 20 0.54 -25.42 16.10
N PHE A 21 -0.11 -24.39 15.56
CA PHE A 21 -0.55 -23.23 16.33
C PHE A 21 -1.74 -23.65 17.21
N LEU A 22 -1.50 -23.83 18.51
CA LEU A 22 -2.55 -23.86 19.51
C LEU A 22 -3.13 -22.43 19.59
N MET A 23 -4.38 -22.23 19.14
CA MET A 23 -5.07 -20.95 19.36
C MET A 23 -5.29 -20.77 20.86
N ALA A 24 -4.46 -19.94 21.48
CA ALA A 24 -4.80 -19.32 22.75
C ALA A 24 -5.92 -18.32 22.48
N ALA A 25 -7.07 -18.50 23.11
CA ALA A 25 -8.16 -17.53 23.10
C ALA A 25 -7.72 -16.26 23.85
N THR A 26 -7.06 -15.36 23.14
CA THR A 26 -6.84 -13.98 23.58
C THR A 26 -8.13 -13.21 23.38
N SER A 27 -8.55 -12.42 24.38
CA SER A 27 -9.72 -11.53 24.28
C SER A 27 -9.75 -10.81 22.95
N PHE A 28 -10.73 -11.16 22.10
CA PHE A 28 -11.04 -10.38 20.92
C PHE A 28 -11.57 -9.03 21.39
N ALA A 29 -10.79 -7.97 21.18
CA ALA A 29 -11.39 -6.65 21.05
C ALA A 29 -12.48 -6.78 19.97
N ALA A 30 -13.67 -6.27 20.25
CA ALA A 30 -14.85 -6.39 19.42
C ALA A 30 -14.62 -5.86 17.99
N HIS A 31 -14.16 -6.71 17.08
CA HIS A 31 -14.23 -6.52 15.63
C HIS A 31 -15.66 -6.86 15.17
N ASN A 32 -16.64 -6.16 15.75
CA ASN A 32 -18.05 -6.57 15.77
C ASN A 32 -18.88 -5.91 14.66
N CYS A 33 -18.28 -5.62 13.51
CA CYS A 33 -19.11 -5.34 12.33
C CYS A 33 -19.85 -6.64 11.93
N VAL A 34 -21.04 -6.53 11.36
CA VAL A 34 -21.78 -7.72 10.90
C VAL A 34 -21.26 -8.11 9.52
N ALA A 35 -20.56 -9.25 9.44
CA ALA A 35 -20.10 -9.81 8.17
C ALA A 35 -21.30 -10.20 7.28
N GLN A 36 -21.21 -9.89 5.99
CA GLN A 36 -22.25 -10.23 5.02
C GLN A 36 -22.04 -11.63 4.46
N THR A 37 -23.02 -12.52 4.65
CA THR A 37 -23.01 -13.87 4.07
C THR A 37 -23.37 -13.92 2.59
N SER A 38 -23.93 -12.83 2.04
CA SER A 38 -24.40 -12.74 0.64
C SER A 38 -23.32 -12.25 -0.35
N CYS A 39 -22.03 -12.32 -0.01
CA CYS A 39 -20.94 -11.91 -0.90
C CYS A 39 -20.73 -12.83 -2.12
N GLN A 40 -21.51 -13.91 -2.26
CA GLN A 40 -21.49 -14.76 -3.44
C GLN A 40 -22.28 -14.08 -4.57
N GLN A 41 -21.61 -13.24 -5.35
CA GLN A 41 -22.13 -12.91 -6.67
C GLN A 41 -21.98 -14.13 -7.57
N SER A 42 -23.04 -14.46 -8.31
CA SER A 42 -22.94 -15.43 -9.41
C SER A 42 -21.88 -14.94 -10.39
N CYS A 43 -21.04 -15.85 -10.88
CA CYS A 43 -20.08 -15.52 -11.94
C CYS A 43 -20.76 -15.20 -13.28
N ASP A 44 -22.06 -15.49 -13.41
CA ASP A 44 -22.84 -15.22 -14.61
C ASP A 44 -23.03 -13.72 -14.84
N GLY A 45 -22.54 -13.24 -15.99
CA GLY A 45 -22.73 -11.84 -16.40
C GLY A 45 -21.90 -10.83 -15.62
N LEU A 46 -20.93 -11.26 -14.81
CA LEU A 46 -19.98 -10.32 -14.20
C LEU A 46 -19.18 -9.60 -15.29
N PRO A 47 -19.07 -8.27 -15.23
CA PRO A 47 -18.13 -7.56 -16.08
C PRO A 47 -16.72 -8.11 -15.79
N SER A 48 -15.90 -8.23 -16.83
CA SER A 48 -14.49 -8.60 -16.67
C SER A 48 -13.84 -7.70 -15.62
N LEU A 49 -13.04 -8.29 -14.73
CA LEU A 49 -12.30 -7.52 -13.74
C LEU A 49 -11.52 -6.39 -14.42
N PRO A 50 -11.41 -5.21 -13.77
CA PRO A 50 -10.54 -4.15 -14.27
C PRO A 50 -9.14 -4.70 -14.54
N PRO A 51 -8.39 -4.13 -15.52
CA PRO A 51 -7.04 -4.57 -15.81
C PRO A 51 -6.19 -4.60 -14.54
N GLN A 52 -5.72 -5.78 -14.16
CA GLN A 52 -4.86 -6.03 -12.99
C GLN A 52 -3.39 -5.63 -13.24
N SER A 53 -3.17 -4.87 -14.32
CA SER A 53 -1.89 -4.35 -14.78
C SER A 53 -2.18 -3.00 -15.44
N PRO A 54 -2.19 -1.92 -14.64
CA PRO A 54 -2.48 -0.60 -15.17
C PRO A 54 -1.38 -0.15 -16.16
N PRO A 55 -1.68 0.80 -17.05
CA PRO A 55 -0.65 1.41 -17.91
C PRO A 55 0.50 2.00 -17.08
N PRO A 56 1.74 2.05 -17.62
CA PRO A 56 2.87 2.69 -16.95
C PRO A 56 2.57 4.14 -16.55
N ARG A 57 3.14 4.59 -15.42
CA ARG A 57 2.90 5.93 -14.86
C ARG A 57 4.17 6.56 -14.32
N SER A 58 4.25 7.89 -14.36
CA SER A 58 5.33 8.59 -13.69
C SER A 58 5.17 8.51 -12.16
N PHE A 59 6.27 8.65 -11.42
CA PHE A 59 6.22 8.78 -9.95
C PHE A 59 5.27 9.90 -9.49
N ASP A 60 5.24 11.03 -10.19
CA ASP A 60 4.32 12.12 -9.86
C ASP A 60 2.84 11.76 -10.08
N ASP A 61 2.49 11.08 -11.17
CA ASP A 61 1.11 10.62 -11.42
C ASP A 61 0.70 9.57 -10.38
N PHE A 62 1.63 8.68 -10.01
CA PHE A 62 1.44 7.72 -8.94
C PHE A 62 1.12 8.40 -7.60
N THR A 63 1.95 9.36 -7.18
CA THR A 63 1.74 10.12 -5.95
C THR A 63 0.40 10.86 -5.94
N ARG A 64 0.06 11.58 -7.02
CA ARG A 64 -1.21 12.31 -7.09
C ARG A 64 -2.42 11.38 -6.94
N ARG A 65 -2.36 10.18 -7.53
CA ARG A 65 -3.45 9.19 -7.46
C ARG A 65 -3.53 8.50 -6.10
N ALA A 66 -2.39 8.19 -5.48
CA ALA A 66 -2.35 7.63 -4.13
C ALA A 66 -3.04 8.56 -3.12
N TYR A 67 -2.70 9.86 -3.15
CA TYR A 67 -3.36 10.88 -2.31
C TYR A 67 -4.84 11.07 -2.64
N ALA A 68 -5.20 11.10 -3.93
CA ALA A 68 -6.61 11.22 -4.33
C ALA A 68 -7.42 10.01 -3.85
N GLY A 69 -6.83 8.80 -3.88
CA GLY A 69 -7.46 7.58 -3.40
C GLY A 69 -7.63 7.55 -1.88
N ALA A 70 -6.57 7.87 -1.13
CA ALA A 70 -6.60 7.82 0.33
C ALA A 70 -7.40 8.99 0.93
N TYR A 71 -7.18 10.21 0.47
CA TYR A 71 -7.72 11.40 1.11
C TYR A 71 -8.87 12.07 0.35
N GLY A 72 -9.13 11.67 -0.90
CA GLY A 72 -10.09 12.36 -1.75
C GLY A 72 -9.67 13.78 -2.16
N ARG A 73 -8.38 14.12 -1.98
CA ARG A 73 -7.78 15.40 -2.37
C ARG A 73 -6.49 15.16 -3.15
N PHE A 74 -6.06 16.17 -3.90
CA PHE A 74 -4.72 16.14 -4.48
C PHE A 74 -3.65 16.39 -3.43
N ALA A 75 -2.49 15.78 -3.64
CA ALA A 75 -1.27 16.08 -2.90
C ALA A 75 -0.84 17.55 -3.13
N THR A 76 -0.41 18.21 -2.06
CA THR A 76 0.23 19.53 -2.12
C THR A 76 1.59 19.44 -2.83
N CYS A 77 2.17 20.58 -3.19
CA CYS A 77 3.48 20.58 -3.85
C CYS A 77 4.61 20.05 -2.97
N ASP A 78 4.54 20.26 -1.65
CA ASP A 78 5.55 19.76 -0.72
C ASP A 78 5.47 18.24 -0.59
N GLU A 79 4.25 17.70 -0.46
CA GLU A 79 3.99 16.26 -0.46
C GLU A 79 4.46 15.62 -1.77
N ARG A 80 4.05 16.16 -2.93
CA ARG A 80 4.46 15.63 -4.23
C ARG A 80 5.97 15.58 -4.39
N ARG A 81 6.66 16.65 -4.02
CA ARG A 81 8.13 16.70 -4.11
C ARG A 81 8.81 15.71 -3.18
N ALA A 82 8.36 15.64 -1.93
CA ALA A 82 8.95 14.74 -0.94
C ALA A 82 8.79 13.26 -1.33
N GLU A 83 7.61 12.87 -1.83
CA GLU A 83 7.39 11.49 -2.27
C GLU A 83 8.09 11.20 -3.60
N TYR A 84 8.11 12.16 -4.52
CA TYR A 84 8.87 12.01 -5.76
C TYR A 84 10.36 11.73 -5.49
N SER A 85 11.01 12.51 -4.61
CA SER A 85 12.43 12.29 -4.31
C SER A 85 12.68 10.93 -3.69
N ARG A 86 11.82 10.48 -2.76
CA ARG A 86 11.93 9.15 -2.15
C ARG A 86 11.80 8.02 -3.19
N LEU A 87 10.84 8.14 -4.11
CA LEU A 87 10.63 7.14 -5.16
C LEU A 87 11.80 7.09 -6.15
N VAL A 88 12.37 8.24 -6.51
CA VAL A 88 13.57 8.32 -7.37
C VAL A 88 14.78 7.68 -6.69
N ASP A 89 15.02 8.01 -5.41
CA ASP A 89 16.12 7.43 -4.63
C ASP A 89 15.95 5.91 -4.53
N ALA A 90 14.75 5.44 -4.19
CA ALA A 90 14.44 4.03 -4.07
C ALA A 90 14.55 3.26 -5.41
N ALA A 91 14.19 3.90 -6.52
CA ALA A 91 14.40 3.32 -7.86
C ALA A 91 15.89 3.14 -8.16
N THR A 92 16.72 4.11 -7.78
CA THR A 92 18.16 4.09 -7.99
C THR A 92 18.85 3.01 -7.13
N THR A 93 18.33 2.75 -5.93
CA THR A 93 18.86 1.73 -5.01
C THR A 93 18.23 0.35 -5.17
N GLY A 94 17.29 0.17 -6.09
CA GLY A 94 16.58 -1.10 -6.30
C GLY A 94 15.58 -1.46 -5.20
N THR A 95 15.13 -0.48 -4.42
CA THR A 95 14.18 -0.64 -3.30
C THR A 95 12.81 0.01 -3.59
N LEU A 96 12.49 0.29 -4.86
CA LEU A 96 11.26 0.98 -5.27
C LEU A 96 9.98 0.36 -4.71
N LEU A 97 9.86 -0.97 -4.75
CA LEU A 97 8.69 -1.66 -4.19
C LEU A 97 8.55 -1.44 -2.69
N VAL A 98 9.67 -1.47 -1.95
CA VAL A 98 9.66 -1.23 -0.50
C VAL A 98 9.20 0.19 -0.20
N GLU A 99 9.72 1.19 -0.93
CA GLU A 99 9.33 2.58 -0.71
C GLU A 99 7.88 2.84 -1.13
N ALA A 100 7.42 2.33 -2.27
CA ALA A 100 6.04 2.51 -2.71
C ALA A 100 5.03 1.92 -1.72
N ARG A 101 5.35 0.75 -1.14
CA ARG A 101 4.58 0.11 -0.07
C ARG A 101 4.47 1.01 1.15
N ARG A 102 5.62 1.42 1.69
CA ARG A 102 5.73 2.32 2.85
C ARG A 102 4.97 3.63 2.60
N PHE A 103 5.17 4.26 1.44
CA PHE A 103 4.50 5.51 1.10
C PHE A 103 2.98 5.37 1.14
N VAL A 104 2.41 4.45 0.38
CA VAL A 104 0.94 4.33 0.30
C VAL A 104 0.35 3.86 1.63
N ALA A 105 0.99 2.91 2.32
CA ALA A 105 0.56 2.44 3.63
C ALA A 105 0.53 3.58 4.66
N THR A 106 1.52 4.48 4.61
CA THR A 106 1.63 5.58 5.56
C THR A 106 0.69 6.77 5.30
N LEU A 107 -0.13 6.71 4.24
CA LEU A 107 -1.32 7.56 4.11
C LEU A 107 -2.42 7.13 5.11
N PHE A 108 -2.52 5.83 5.40
CA PHE A 108 -3.56 5.28 6.27
C PHE A 108 -3.09 5.10 7.71
N MET A 109 -1.85 4.61 7.90
CA MET A 109 -1.29 4.35 9.23
C MET A 109 -0.01 5.13 9.50
N THR A 110 0.31 5.36 10.76
CA THR A 110 1.58 5.99 11.14
C THR A 110 2.78 5.10 10.78
N GLN A 111 3.97 5.70 10.64
CA GLN A 111 5.21 4.93 10.43
C GLN A 111 5.44 3.90 11.53
N ALA A 112 5.17 4.23 12.80
CA ALA A 112 5.31 3.26 13.89
C ALA A 112 4.37 2.04 13.76
N SER A 113 3.17 2.26 13.20
CA SER A 113 2.25 1.17 12.87
C SER A 113 2.75 0.34 11.69
N ASP A 114 3.37 1.00 10.70
CA ASP A 114 4.01 0.33 9.56
C ASP A 114 5.27 -0.47 9.97
N ASP A 115 6.04 0.01 10.93
CA ASP A 115 7.23 -0.70 11.40
C ASP A 115 6.89 -1.88 12.33
N ALA A 116 5.70 -1.88 12.92
CA ALA A 116 5.25 -2.93 13.81
C ALA A 116 4.98 -4.24 13.05
N GLN A 117 5.63 -5.32 13.49
CA GLN A 117 5.61 -6.64 12.85
C GLN A 117 4.29 -7.41 13.01
N ASP A 118 3.43 -7.00 13.94
CA ASP A 118 2.14 -7.65 14.18
C ASP A 118 1.00 -7.00 13.38
N LEU A 119 -0.12 -7.71 13.22
CA LEU A 119 -1.30 -7.23 12.47
C LEU A 119 -2.32 -6.47 13.31
N THR A 120 -2.07 -6.29 14.61
CA THR A 120 -3.03 -5.72 15.57
C THR A 120 -2.69 -4.29 16.00
N THR A 121 -1.40 -3.93 16.00
CA THR A 121 -0.89 -2.58 16.29
C THR A 121 -1.19 -1.68 15.12
N TYR A 122 -2.41 -1.12 15.12
CA TYR A 122 -2.88 -0.17 14.12
C TYR A 122 -3.04 1.21 14.75
N LEU A 123 -2.20 2.14 14.31
CA LEU A 123 -2.31 3.56 14.66
C LEU A 123 -2.59 4.33 13.38
N GLN A 124 -3.85 4.74 13.20
CA GLN A 124 -4.31 5.50 12.04
C GLN A 124 -3.67 6.90 12.01
N THR A 125 -3.39 7.43 10.82
CA THR A 125 -2.93 8.83 10.70
C THR A 125 -4.04 9.79 11.10
N ASN A 126 -3.67 10.94 11.67
CA ASN A 126 -4.65 11.99 12.01
C ASN A 126 -5.41 12.46 10.77
N GLU A 127 -4.73 12.58 9.64
CA GLU A 127 -5.36 13.01 8.41
C GLU A 127 -6.42 12.01 7.92
N TYR A 128 -6.09 10.72 7.86
CA TYR A 128 -7.08 9.72 7.45
C TYR A 128 -8.22 9.57 8.47
N GLN A 129 -7.94 9.75 9.77
CA GLN A 129 -8.95 9.77 10.85
C GLN A 129 -10.01 10.84 10.67
N LEU A 130 -9.67 12.00 10.12
CA LEU A 130 -10.67 13.06 9.85
C LEU A 130 -11.63 12.70 8.72
N ARG A 131 -11.20 11.84 7.79
CA ARG A 131 -11.99 11.42 6.63
C ARG A 131 -12.81 10.16 6.92
N ASN A 132 -12.16 9.13 7.45
CA ASN A 132 -12.76 7.85 7.77
C ASN A 132 -12.33 7.47 9.18
N PRO A 133 -13.08 7.92 10.22
CA PRO A 133 -12.78 7.56 11.60
C PRO A 133 -12.65 6.04 11.75
N GLN A 134 -11.68 5.60 12.55
CA GLN A 134 -11.45 4.19 12.86
C GLN A 134 -12.60 3.57 13.68
N ASP A 135 -13.76 3.43 13.06
CA ASP A 135 -14.88 2.64 13.54
C ASP A 135 -14.83 1.28 12.85
N ASN A 136 -14.42 0.26 13.60
CA ASN A 136 -14.35 -1.12 13.12
C ASN A 136 -15.67 -1.89 13.38
N THR A 137 -16.71 -1.21 13.87
CA THR A 137 -18.04 -1.77 14.09
C THR A 137 -19.04 -1.29 13.03
N ASP A 138 -18.80 -0.12 12.44
CA ASP A 138 -19.58 0.39 11.31
C ASP A 138 -19.11 -0.22 9.97
N ARG A 139 -20.02 -0.97 9.34
CA ARG A 139 -19.80 -1.57 8.02
C ARG A 139 -19.56 -0.50 6.94
N ALA A 140 -20.28 0.62 6.99
CA ALA A 140 -20.14 1.66 5.96
C ALA A 140 -18.75 2.31 6.04
N SER A 141 -18.25 2.55 7.26
CA SER A 141 -16.88 2.99 7.50
C SER A 141 -15.85 2.01 6.93
N ILE A 142 -16.01 0.70 7.18
CA ILE A 142 -15.14 -0.34 6.64
C ILE A 142 -15.20 -0.40 5.10
N GLU A 143 -16.39 -0.32 4.51
CA GLU A 143 -16.55 -0.36 3.06
C GLU A 143 -15.89 0.85 2.39
N SER A 144 -16.06 2.05 2.96
CA SER A 144 -15.35 3.24 2.49
C SER A 144 -13.84 3.10 2.64
N PHE A 145 -13.35 2.50 3.72
CA PHE A 145 -11.93 2.24 3.93
C PHE A 145 -11.36 1.30 2.86
N ILE A 146 -12.05 0.20 2.56
CA ILE A 146 -11.65 -0.72 1.49
C ILE A 146 -11.64 -0.01 0.13
N ALA A 147 -12.66 0.79 -0.18
CA ALA A 147 -12.70 1.54 -1.43
C ALA A 147 -11.52 2.52 -1.56
N ASP A 148 -11.12 3.17 -0.47
CA ASP A 148 -9.95 4.05 -0.45
C ASP A 148 -8.64 3.25 -0.63
N LEU A 149 -8.52 2.04 -0.06
CA LEU A 149 -7.36 1.16 -0.32
C LEU A 149 -7.24 0.79 -1.80
N TYR A 150 -8.36 0.43 -2.45
CA TYR A 150 -8.38 0.16 -3.90
C TYR A 150 -7.90 1.36 -4.71
N ARG A 151 -8.37 2.57 -4.38
CA ARG A 151 -7.98 3.77 -5.12
C ARG A 151 -6.53 4.19 -4.84
N ALA A 152 -6.06 4.02 -3.61
CA ALA A 152 -4.73 4.47 -3.21
C ALA A 152 -3.64 3.50 -3.67
N PHE A 153 -3.80 2.20 -3.39
CA PHE A 153 -2.85 1.17 -3.79
C PHE A 153 -3.00 0.81 -5.27
N LEU A 154 -4.22 0.50 -5.71
CA LEU A 154 -4.45 -0.13 -7.02
C LEU A 154 -4.88 0.87 -8.11
N GLN A 155 -5.17 2.12 -7.73
CA GLN A 155 -5.58 3.20 -8.64
C GLN A 155 -6.77 2.86 -9.52
N ARG A 156 -7.71 2.11 -8.95
CA ARG A 156 -8.96 1.72 -9.58
C ARG A 156 -10.09 1.66 -8.54
N GLU A 157 -11.31 1.55 -9.03
CA GLU A 157 -12.44 1.22 -8.17
C GLU A 157 -12.43 -0.28 -7.78
N PRO A 158 -12.96 -0.61 -6.60
CA PRO A 158 -13.22 -2.00 -6.24
C PRO A 158 -14.23 -2.62 -7.20
N ASP A 159 -14.00 -3.87 -7.56
CA ASP A 159 -15.07 -4.69 -8.10
C ASP A 159 -16.01 -5.14 -6.96
N PRO A 160 -17.29 -5.45 -7.25
CA PRO A 160 -18.24 -5.76 -6.18
C PRO A 160 -17.86 -6.97 -5.32
N GLY A 161 -17.25 -8.00 -5.92
CA GLY A 161 -16.79 -9.19 -5.22
C GLY A 161 -15.63 -8.87 -4.27
N GLY A 162 -14.63 -8.16 -4.78
CA GLY A 162 -13.48 -7.68 -4.02
C GLY A 162 -13.88 -6.74 -2.88
N GLN A 163 -14.81 -5.81 -3.11
CA GLN A 163 -15.35 -4.93 -2.06
C GLN A 163 -15.94 -5.75 -0.91
N CYS A 164 -16.79 -6.73 -1.23
CA CYS A 164 -17.49 -7.54 -0.23
C CYS A 164 -16.52 -8.42 0.56
N PHE A 165 -15.58 -9.08 -0.15
CA PHE A 165 -14.57 -9.95 0.46
C PHE A 165 -13.71 -9.17 1.46
N TRP A 166 -13.05 -8.10 1.02
CA TRP A 166 -12.14 -7.35 1.90
C TRP A 166 -12.86 -6.64 3.04
N SER A 167 -14.11 -6.20 2.82
CA SER A 167 -14.89 -5.61 3.90
C SER A 167 -15.23 -6.64 4.98
N ASN A 168 -15.54 -7.90 4.62
CA ASN A 168 -15.74 -8.97 5.60
C ASN A 168 -14.44 -9.36 6.30
N ASP A 169 -13.33 -9.40 5.57
CA ASP A 169 -12.03 -9.73 6.11
C ASP A 169 -11.56 -8.68 7.13
N VAL A 170 -11.58 -7.39 6.77
CA VAL A 170 -11.25 -6.29 7.69
C VAL A 170 -12.21 -6.21 8.87
N CYS A 171 -13.49 -6.53 8.65
CA CYS A 171 -14.47 -6.64 9.71
C CYS A 171 -14.11 -7.72 10.75
N SER A 172 -13.46 -8.81 10.34
CA SER A 172 -13.08 -9.91 11.23
C SER A 172 -11.68 -9.73 11.83
N VAL A 173 -10.73 -9.18 11.07
CA VAL A 173 -9.29 -9.19 11.39
C VAL A 173 -8.76 -7.79 11.72
N GLY A 174 -9.38 -6.75 11.18
CA GLY A 174 -9.01 -5.34 11.39
C GLY A 174 -8.30 -4.69 10.20
N ARG A 175 -8.23 -3.34 10.24
CA ARG A 175 -7.76 -2.50 9.13
C ARG A 175 -6.32 -2.75 8.70
N LYS A 176 -5.42 -3.00 9.66
CA LYS A 176 -4.01 -3.23 9.36
C LYS A 176 -3.79 -4.48 8.50
N HIS A 177 -4.57 -5.53 8.72
CA HIS A 177 -4.55 -6.72 7.86
C HIS A 177 -4.93 -6.35 6.42
N GLY A 178 -6.00 -5.56 6.23
CA GLY A 178 -6.38 -5.05 4.92
C GLY A 178 -5.26 -4.26 4.23
N ILE A 179 -4.59 -3.35 4.95
CA ILE A 179 -3.46 -2.58 4.38
C ILE A 179 -2.33 -3.52 3.92
N ARG A 180 -1.91 -4.47 4.76
CA ARG A 180 -0.86 -5.43 4.41
C ARG A 180 -1.22 -6.29 3.21
N ALA A 181 -2.48 -6.73 3.12
CA ALA A 181 -2.94 -7.53 2.00
C ALA A 181 -2.86 -6.79 0.65
N PHE A 182 -3.18 -5.49 0.63
CA PHE A 182 -3.06 -4.67 -0.57
C PHE A 182 -1.60 -4.35 -0.91
N GLU A 183 -0.79 -4.06 0.10
CA GLU A 183 0.65 -3.81 0.00
C GLU A 183 1.42 -5.00 -0.61
N GLU A 184 1.06 -6.22 -0.21
CA GLU A 184 1.68 -7.47 -0.66
C GLU A 184 1.05 -8.03 -1.92
N SER A 185 -0.03 -7.42 -2.41
CA SER A 185 -0.74 -7.91 -3.59
C SER A 185 0.14 -7.89 -4.85
N ILE A 186 -0.03 -8.91 -5.70
CA ILE A 186 0.63 -8.96 -7.01
C ILE A 186 0.20 -7.79 -7.90
N GLU A 187 -1.03 -7.32 -7.75
CA GLU A 187 -1.56 -6.17 -8.50
C GLU A 187 -0.82 -4.88 -8.14
N PHE A 188 -0.59 -4.62 -6.86
CA PHE A 188 0.24 -3.49 -6.44
C PHE A 188 1.67 -3.61 -6.94
N GLY A 189 2.26 -4.81 -6.86
CA GLY A 189 3.58 -5.08 -7.43
C GLY A 189 3.65 -4.78 -8.95
N ASN A 190 2.64 -5.18 -9.71
CA ASN A 190 2.54 -4.89 -11.14
C ASN A 190 2.43 -3.39 -11.43
N LEU A 191 1.64 -2.67 -10.64
CA LEU A 191 1.52 -1.22 -10.74
C LEU A 191 2.89 -0.57 -10.49
N VAL A 192 3.57 -0.95 -9.40
CA VAL A 192 4.89 -0.41 -9.05
C VAL A 192 5.95 -0.72 -10.11
N ASN A 193 5.92 -1.92 -10.70
CA ASN A 193 6.80 -2.29 -11.81
C ASN A 193 6.60 -1.43 -13.06
N GLY A 194 5.43 -0.81 -13.23
CA GLY A 194 5.13 0.12 -14.31
C GLY A 194 5.50 1.57 -14.01
N LEU A 195 6.09 1.87 -12.85
CA LEU A 195 6.48 3.23 -12.49
C LEU A 195 7.80 3.62 -13.16
N PHE A 196 7.87 4.89 -13.57
CA PHE A 196 9.07 5.45 -14.18
C PHE A 196 9.32 6.90 -13.72
N ASP A 197 10.57 7.34 -13.86
CA ASP A 197 10.90 8.75 -13.67
C ASP A 197 10.43 9.57 -14.87
N GLY A 198 9.35 10.34 -14.68
CA GLY A 198 8.82 11.29 -15.65
C GLY A 198 9.35 12.71 -15.49
N GLY A 199 10.35 12.91 -14.62
CA GLY A 199 10.82 14.20 -14.15
C GLY A 199 10.05 14.72 -12.93
N PRO A 200 10.56 15.79 -12.30
CA PRO A 200 9.99 16.30 -11.06
C PRO A 200 8.56 16.83 -11.24
N PRO A 201 7.77 16.88 -10.15
CA PRO A 201 6.40 17.38 -10.15
C PRO A 201 6.26 18.75 -10.83
N GLN A 202 5.63 18.77 -12.00
CA GLN A 202 5.37 19.99 -12.75
C GLN A 202 4.49 20.96 -11.94
N GLY A 203 4.82 22.24 -12.00
CA GLY A 203 4.13 23.29 -11.24
C GLY A 203 4.46 23.34 -9.75
N CYS A 204 5.38 22.49 -9.27
CA CYS A 204 5.84 22.46 -7.89
C CYS A 204 7.33 22.73 -7.73
N ILE A 205 7.97 23.29 -8.76
CA ILE A 205 9.39 23.65 -8.71
C ILE A 205 9.53 24.81 -7.72
N PRO A 206 10.23 24.64 -6.58
CA PRO A 206 10.50 25.76 -5.69
C PRO A 206 11.33 26.79 -6.47
N PRO A 207 11.13 28.10 -6.23
CA PRO A 207 12.02 29.08 -6.80
C PRO A 207 13.48 28.75 -6.40
N PRO A 208 14.45 28.99 -7.29
CA PRO A 208 15.86 28.85 -6.96
C PRO A 208 16.22 29.59 -5.67
N PRO A 209 17.19 29.12 -4.87
CA PRO A 209 17.59 29.78 -3.62
C PRO A 209 18.08 31.23 -3.83
N ASP A 210 18.59 31.51 -5.03
CA ASP A 210 19.05 32.84 -5.46
C ASP A 210 17.94 33.68 -6.13
N GLY A 211 16.74 33.12 -6.29
CA GLY A 211 15.61 33.75 -6.97
C GLY A 211 15.80 33.93 -8.48
N ASP A 212 16.89 33.45 -9.08
CA ASP A 212 17.18 33.68 -10.50
C ASP A 212 16.68 32.54 -11.38
N CYS A 213 15.40 32.62 -11.73
CA CYS A 213 14.74 31.69 -12.67
C CYS A 213 15.38 31.70 -14.10
N ARG A 214 16.25 32.68 -14.47
CA ARG A 214 16.82 32.81 -15.83
C ARG A 214 17.82 31.72 -16.20
N GLN A 215 18.57 31.21 -15.23
CA GLN A 215 19.64 30.23 -15.47
C GLN A 215 19.12 28.78 -15.59
N HIS A 216 17.84 28.57 -15.25
CA HIS A 216 17.19 27.26 -15.21
C HIS A 216 16.12 27.07 -16.28
N GLY A 217 16.20 27.82 -17.39
CA GLY A 217 15.32 27.64 -18.55
C GLY A 217 13.94 28.31 -18.44
N PHE A 218 13.66 29.05 -17.37
CA PHE A 218 12.48 29.90 -17.25
C PHE A 218 12.78 31.29 -17.84
N PHE A 219 12.72 31.38 -19.16
CA PHE A 219 12.96 32.66 -19.85
C PHE A 219 11.86 33.68 -19.53
N GLY A 220 12.23 34.75 -18.82
CA GLY A 220 11.50 36.03 -18.86
C GLY A 220 10.26 36.18 -17.98
N LYS A 221 10.07 35.36 -16.94
CA LYS A 221 9.01 35.58 -15.95
C LYS A 221 9.61 35.66 -14.55
N LEU A 222 9.16 36.66 -13.77
CA LEU A 222 9.26 36.62 -12.31
C LEU A 222 8.53 35.37 -11.84
N CYS A 223 9.16 34.59 -10.97
CA CYS A 223 8.54 33.39 -10.39
C CYS A 223 7.26 33.85 -9.62
N PRO A 224 6.10 33.18 -9.73
CA PRO A 224 4.86 33.59 -9.07
C PRO A 224 4.92 33.52 -7.55
#